data_AF-A0A3D0DTH3-F1
#
_entry.id   AF-A0A3D0DTH3-F1
#
_cell.length_a   1.000
_cell.length_b   1.000
_cell.length_c   1.000
_cell.angle_alpha   90.00
_cell.angle_beta   90.00
_cell.angle_gamma   90.00
#
_symmetry.space_group_name_H-M   'P 1'
#
loop_
_entity.id
_entity.type
_entity.pdbx_description
1 polymer ?
#
loop_
_entity_poly.entity_id
_entity_poly.type
_entity_poly.pdbx_seq_one_letter_code
_entity_poly.pdbx_strand_id
1 'polypeptide(L)' 'MTPTLNIVGAGHVGRTLGRLFAAHGVFEVQDVLTRSIDSAGAAVAFIGAGRALAQVADLRPAQVWMLAVGDDQ' A
#
# COMPACT_ATOMS: atom_id res chain seq x y z
N MET A 1 -12.51 8.12 -13.04
CA MET A 1 -11.68 8.23 -11.83
C MET A 1 -11.23 6.82 -11.46
N THR A 2 -9.97 6.65 -11.07
CA THR A 2 -9.44 5.36 -10.62
C THR A 2 -9.84 5.09 -9.17
N PRO A 3 -10.30 3.89 -8.80
CA PRO A 3 -10.66 3.59 -7.41
C PRO A 3 -9.46 3.74 -6.47
N THR A 4 -9.70 4.20 -5.25
CA THR A 4 -8.64 4.34 -4.24
C THR A 4 -8.26 2.99 -3.62
N LEU A 5 -6.95 2.77 -3.45
CA LEU A 5 -6.39 1.55 -2.87
C LEU A 5 -5.54 1.85 -1.64
N ASN A 6 -5.85 1.18 -0.53
CA ASN A 6 -4.94 1.04 0.60
C ASN A 6 -4.25 -0.32 0.58
N ILE A 7 -2.97 -0.32 0.94
CA ILE A 7 -2.16 -1.54 1.07
C ILE A 7 -1.79 -1.74 2.54
N VAL A 8 -2.17 -2.88 3.11
CA VAL A 8 -1.78 -3.28 4.47
C VAL A 8 -0.84 -4.48 4.35
N GLY A 9 0.41 -4.30 4.77
CA GLY A 9 1.48 -5.25 4.48
C GLY A 9 2.05 -5.03 3.08
N ALA A 10 3.33 -4.65 3.00
CA ALA A 10 3.99 -4.32 1.73
C ALA A 10 5.27 -5.15 1.53
N GLY A 11 5.15 -6.46 1.71
CA GLY A 11 6.17 -7.43 1.33
C GLY A 11 6.34 -7.54 -0.19
N HIS A 12 6.91 -8.65 -0.67
CA HIS A 12 7.17 -8.86 -2.10
C HIS A 12 5.92 -8.69 -2.98
N VAL A 13 4.81 -9.32 -2.59
CA VAL A 13 3.54 -9.28 -3.34
C VAL A 13 2.93 -7.88 -3.29
N GLY A 14 2.75 -7.33 -2.09
CA GLY A 14 2.09 -6.03 -1.90
C GLY A 14 2.75 -4.89 -2.67
N ARG A 15 4.09 -4.78 -2.62
CA ARG A 15 4.81 -3.73 -3.34
C ARG A 15 4.86 -3.94 -4.85
N THR A 16 4.90 -5.20 -5.31
CA THR A 16 4.90 -5.52 -6.75
C THR A 16 3.55 -5.19 -7.38
N LEU A 17 2.46 -5.64 -6.77
CA LEU A 17 1.12 -5.33 -7.26
C LEU A 17 0.82 -3.84 -7.13
N GLY A 18 1.19 -3.20 -6.01
CA GLY A 18 1.07 -1.75 -5.84
C GLY A 18 1.73 -0.96 -6.97
N ARG A 19 2.97 -1.32 -7.34
CA ARG A 19 3.69 -0.69 -8.46
C ARG A 19 2.98 -0.89 -9.80
N LEU A 20 2.55 -2.11 -10.11
CA LEU A 20 1.86 -2.40 -11.37
C LEU A 20 0.54 -1.63 -11.46
N PHE A 21 -0.25 -1.61 -10.39
CA PHE A 21 -1.51 -0.88 -10.35
C PHE A 21 -1.34 0.63 -10.50
N ALA A 22 -0.35 1.22 -9.83
CA ALA A 22 -0.04 2.63 -9.98
C ALA A 22 0.44 2.95 -11.40
N ALA A 23 1.36 2.16 -11.94
CA ALA A 23 1.93 2.37 -13.27
C ALA A 23 0.91 2.26 -14.40
N HIS A 24 -0.10 1.40 -14.24
CA HIS A 24 -1.17 1.20 -15.22
C HIS A 24 -2.45 2.00 -14.93
N GLY A 25 -2.47 2.82 -13.88
CA GLY A 25 -3.65 3.60 -13.50
C GLY A 25 -4.87 2.72 -13.18
N VAL A 26 -4.65 1.52 -12.62
CA VAL A 26 -5.74 0.64 -12.18
C VAL A 26 -6.36 1.17 -10.89
N PHE A 27 -5.50 1.65 -9.99
CA PHE A 27 -5.88 2.24 -8.71
C PHE A 27 -5.09 3.51 -8.44
N GLU A 28 -5.69 4.41 -7.67
CA GLU A 28 -4.94 5.44 -6.95
C GLU A 28 -4.40 4.81 -5.65
N VAL A 29 -3.12 4.44 -5.63
CA VAL A 29 -2.47 3.96 -4.40
C VAL A 29 -2.32 5.13 -3.45
N GLN A 30 -3.11 5.14 -2.38
CA GLN A 30 -3.20 6.28 -1.47
C GLN A 30 -2.39 6.10 -0.18
N ASP A 31 -2.62 5.03 0.60
CA ASP A 31 -1.89 4.77 1.84
C ASP A 31 -1.30 3.34 1.84
N VAL A 32 -0.06 3.24 2.32
CA VAL A 32 0.68 1.98 2.49
C VAL A 32 1.06 1.84 3.96
N LEU A 33 0.39 0.93 4.66
CA LEU A 33 0.61 0.61 6.05
C LEU A 33 1.54 -0.60 6.19
N THR A 34 2.58 -0.44 7.01
CA THR A 34 3.41 -1.57 7.45
C THR A 34 3.69 -1.47 8.96
N ARG A 35 4.50 -2.39 9.51
CA ARG A 35 4.83 -2.42 10.95
C ARG A 35 5.75 -1.28 11.40
N SER A 36 6.44 -0.60 10.49
CA SER A 36 7.24 0.58 10.80
C SER A 36 7.15 1.61 9.67
N ILE A 37 7.42 2.88 10.00
CA ILE A 37 7.40 3.95 9.01
C ILE A 37 8.49 3.75 7.94
N ASP A 38 9.65 3.21 8.33
CA ASP A 38 10.77 2.95 7.43
C ASP A 38 10.42 1.89 6.38
N SER A 39 9.80 0.77 6.78
CA SER A 39 9.40 -0.26 5.81
C SER A 39 8.26 0.21 4.90
N ALA A 40 7.36 1.05 5.40
CA ALA A 40 6.33 1.67 4.58
C ALA A 40 6.93 2.67 3.59
N GLY A 41 7.92 3.47 4.03
CA GLY A 41 8.66 4.40 3.18
C GLY A 41 9.40 3.68 2.05
N ALA A 42 10.10 2.59 2.36
CA ALA A 42 10.77 1.76 1.35
C ALA A 42 9.78 1.15 0.34
N ALA A 43 8.61 0.72 0.80
CA ALA A 43 7.56 0.20 -0.07
C ALA A 43 6.98 1.28 -1.00
N VAL A 44 6.66 2.47 -0.47
CA VAL A 44 6.18 3.61 -1.27
C VAL A 44 7.23 4.03 -2.29
N ALA A 45 8.51 4.09 -1.91
CA ALA A 45 9.59 4.40 -2.84
C ALA A 45 9.70 3.37 -3.98
N PHE A 46 9.50 2.08 -3.70
CA PHE A 46 9.47 1.03 -4.72
C PHE A 46 8.24 1.11 -5.63
N ILE A 47 7.07 1.40 -5.05
CA ILE A 47 5.78 1.52 -5.75
C ILE A 47 5.77 2.76 -6.65
N GLY A 48 6.39 3.85 -6.20
CA GLY A 48 6.36 5.17 -6.84
C GLY A 48 5.08 5.98 -6.55
N ALA A 49 4.24 5.50 -5.63
CA ALA A 49 2.98 6.14 -5.26
C ALA A 49 2.56 5.75 -3.83
N GLY A 50 1.67 6.56 -3.25
CA GLY A 50 1.12 6.38 -1.91
C GLY A 50 1.84 7.14 -0.81
N ARG A 51 1.23 7.13 0.37
CA ARG A 51 1.75 7.71 1.63
C ARG A 51 2.09 6.59 2.61
N ALA A 52 3.31 6.62 3.13
CA ALA A 52 3.79 5.64 4.08
C ALA A 52 3.18 5.87 5.47
N LEU A 53 2.65 4.81 6.08
CA LEU A 53 2.05 4.83 7.41
C LEU A 53 2.54 3.67 8.28
N ALA A 54 2.55 3.90 9.58
CA ALA A 54 2.85 2.89 10.60
C ALA A 54 1.67 2.62 11.56
N GLN A 55 0.62 3.44 11.52
CA GLN A 55 -0.54 3.33 12.41
C GLN A 55 -1.82 3.16 11.60
N VAL A 56 -2.66 2.22 12.02
CA VAL A 56 -3.96 1.96 11.38
C VAL A 56 -4.89 3.18 11.48
N ALA A 57 -4.81 3.93 12.59
CA ALA A 57 -5.64 5.11 12.83
C ALA A 57 -5.44 6.24 11.82
N ASP A 58 -4.30 6.25 11.10
CA ASP A 58 -3.97 7.29 10.13
C ASP A 58 -4.48 6.97 8.70
N LEU A 59 -5.10 5.80 8.51
CA LEU A 59 -5.53 5.33 7.20
C LEU A 59 -6.74 6.11 6.65
N ARG A 60 -6.58 6.55 5.40
CA ARG A 60 -7.61 7.00 4.47
C ARG A 60 -8.76 5.96 4.39
N PRO A 61 -10.07 6.27 4.37
CA PRO A 61 -11.03 5.33 3.76
C PRO A 61 -10.63 5.02 2.31
N ALA A 62 -10.75 3.76 1.89
CA ALA A 62 -10.45 3.31 0.54
C ALA A 62 -11.63 2.54 -0.05
N GLN A 63 -11.80 2.63 -1.36
CA GLN A 63 -12.75 1.77 -2.09
C GLN A 63 -12.26 0.33 -2.14
N VAL A 64 -10.95 0.12 -2.18
CA VAL A 64 -10.32 -1.20 -2.20
C VAL A 64 -9.21 -1.29 -1.15
N TRP A 65 -9.12 -2.44 -0.51
CA TRP A 65 -8.10 -2.79 0.47
C TRP A 65 -7.36 -4.03 0.01
N MET A 66 -6.04 -3.95 -0.09
CA MET A 66 -5.17 -5.10 -0.31
C MET A 66 -4.48 -5.47 0.99
N LEU A 67 -4.85 -6.62 1.55
CA LEU A 67 -4.18 -7.21 2.69
C LEU A 67 -3.10 -8.17 2.16
N ALA A 68 -1.85 -7.72 2.19
CA ALA A 68 -0.68 -8.51 1.79
C ALA A 68 0.28 -8.71 2.98
N VAL A 69 -0.32 -8.95 4.15
CA VAL A 69 0.33 -9.43 5.38
C VAL A 69 0.58 -10.95 5.27
N GLY A 70 1.46 -11.48 6.13
CA GLY A 70 1.62 -12.93 6.27
C GLY A 70 0.34 -13.59 6.76
N ASP A 71 0.15 -14.86 6.42
CA ASP A 71 -1.00 -15.70 6.80
C ASP A 71 -0.76 -16.46 8.11
N ASP A 72 0.45 -16.39 8.65
CA ASP A 72 0.97 -17.23 9.73
C ASP A 72 1.14 -16.49 11.08
N GLN A 73 0.66 -15.25 11.20
CA GLN A 73 0.78 -14.40 12.40
C GLN A 73 -0.47 -13.55 12.64
#